data_AF-A0A833TQW5-F1
#
_entry.id   AF-A0A833TQW5-F1
#
_cell.length_a   1.000
_cell.length_b   1.000
_cell.length_c   1.000
_cell.angle_alpha   90.00
_cell.angle_beta   90.00
_cell.angle_gamma   90.00
#
_symmetry.space_group_name_H-M   'P 1'
#
loop_
_entity.id
_entity.type
_entity.pdbx_description
1 polymer ?
#
loop_
_entity_poly.entity_id
_entity_poly.type
_entity_poly.pdbx_seq_one_letter_code
_entity_poly.pdbx_strand_id
1 'polypeptide(L)'
;MDRPSPHPPTIRTHIGSGGGGGREDCWSEGATETLIEAWGDRYVQLNRGNLRQKDWKEVADSVNGRQNGLKPRKTDIQCKNRIDTLKKKYKLEKAKPSPSKWPFFYRLESLIGTNAVTKKPTTVGFTAKSSKPKPNPNPSPVVFSGVVSSDSSLGDGDDDDHEDEDDEDDVGFDGRVARKHRMESVDLSDGAACRELARAILKFGEIYERIESSKHKQMMELERQRMEFTKDLEFQRMNMFMDAQLEIEKMKRPKYAQGSGKKL
;
A
#
# COMPACT_ATOMS: atom_id res chain seq x y z
N MET A 1 -77.47 23.07 1.47
CA MET A 1 -76.46 22.61 2.44
C MET A 1 -76.55 21.11 2.46
N ASP A 2 -75.61 20.40 1.86
CA ASP A 2 -75.46 18.95 2.10
C ASP A 2 -73.98 18.61 1.98
N ARG A 3 -73.39 18.37 3.15
CA ARG A 3 -71.98 18.04 3.35
C ARG A 3 -71.87 16.51 3.34
N PRO A 4 -71.01 15.87 2.52
CA PRO A 4 -70.90 14.42 2.53
C PRO A 4 -70.24 13.93 3.84
N SER A 5 -70.77 12.83 4.36
CA SER A 5 -70.39 12.16 5.62
C SER A 5 -68.94 11.64 5.61
N PRO A 6 -68.28 11.54 6.78
CA PRO A 6 -66.91 11.03 6.87
C PRO A 6 -66.87 9.50 6.78
N HIS A 7 -65.95 8.98 5.97
CA HIS A 7 -65.61 7.56 5.90
C HIS A 7 -64.83 7.12 7.16
N PRO A 8 -65.00 5.87 7.63
CA PRO A 8 -64.31 5.37 8.82
C PRO A 8 -62.80 5.19 8.58
N PRO A 9 -61.95 5.34 9.62
CA PRO A 9 -60.51 5.17 9.47
C PRO A 9 -60.16 3.69 9.21
N THR A 10 -59.43 3.44 8.12
CA THR A 10 -58.77 2.15 7.87
C THR A 10 -57.80 1.86 9.01
N ILE A 11 -58.13 0.85 9.82
CA ILE A 11 -57.23 0.30 10.83
C ILE A 11 -55.98 -0.20 10.10
N ARG A 12 -54.87 0.54 10.21
CA ARG A 12 -53.54 0.00 9.93
C ARG A 12 -53.30 -1.13 10.91
N THR A 13 -53.22 -2.35 10.42
CA THR A 13 -52.82 -3.51 11.19
C THR A 13 -51.37 -3.30 11.66
N HIS A 14 -51.22 -2.78 12.87
CA HIS A 14 -49.98 -2.84 13.63
C HIS A 14 -49.81 -4.30 14.08
N ILE A 15 -49.19 -5.12 13.23
CA ILE A 15 -48.68 -6.42 13.67
C ILE A 15 -47.38 -6.16 14.42
N GLY A 16 -47.50 -5.96 15.72
CA GLY A 16 -46.42 -6.17 16.68
C GLY A 16 -46.65 -7.49 17.40
N SER A 17 -45.83 -8.50 17.12
CA SER A 17 -45.55 -9.61 18.05
C SER A 17 -44.51 -10.57 17.51
N GLY A 18 -43.58 -10.95 18.39
CA GLY A 18 -43.05 -12.31 18.44
C GLY A 18 -41.67 -12.52 17.82
N GLY A 19 -40.69 -12.83 18.67
CA GLY A 19 -39.33 -13.17 18.27
C GLY A 19 -39.24 -14.42 17.38
N GLY A 20 -38.26 -14.39 16.48
CA GLY A 20 -37.92 -15.48 15.58
C GLY A 20 -36.88 -14.97 14.58
N GLY A 21 -35.61 -15.10 14.92
CA GLY A 21 -34.49 -14.62 14.12
C GLY A 21 -34.42 -15.34 12.77
N GLY A 22 -34.95 -14.71 11.74
CA GLY A 22 -34.93 -15.24 10.38
C GLY A 22 -35.12 -14.13 9.35
N ARG A 23 -34.49 -12.97 9.57
CA ARG A 23 -34.35 -11.99 8.49
C ARG A 23 -33.31 -12.60 7.57
N GLU A 24 -33.74 -13.15 6.45
CA GLU A 24 -32.84 -13.58 5.39
C GLU A 24 -31.95 -12.39 5.06
N ASP A 25 -30.71 -12.41 5.55
CA ASP A 25 -29.71 -11.41 5.25
C ASP A 25 -29.77 -11.26 3.72
N CYS A 26 -29.93 -10.03 3.19
CA CYS A 26 -30.04 -9.80 1.74
C CYS A 26 -28.85 -10.41 0.95
N TRP A 27 -27.82 -10.81 1.70
CA TRP A 27 -26.72 -11.70 1.38
C TRP A 27 -27.04 -13.17 1.71
N SER A 28 -27.31 -13.98 0.68
CA SER A 28 -27.31 -15.43 0.86
C SER A 28 -25.93 -15.94 1.29
N GLU A 29 -25.89 -17.13 1.87
CA GLU A 29 -24.65 -17.80 2.24
C GLU A 29 -23.72 -17.93 1.04
N GLY A 30 -24.20 -18.46 -0.08
CA GLY A 30 -23.43 -18.57 -1.33
C GLY A 30 -22.98 -17.22 -1.91
N ALA A 31 -23.77 -16.15 -1.78
CA ALA A 31 -23.36 -14.82 -2.21
C ALA A 31 -22.25 -14.25 -1.30
N THR A 32 -22.33 -14.51 0.01
CA THR A 32 -21.30 -14.12 0.98
C THR A 32 -20.01 -14.91 0.75
N GLU A 33 -20.12 -16.20 0.46
CA GLU A 33 -18.99 -17.06 0.13
C GLU A 33 -18.27 -16.59 -1.13
N THR A 34 -19.01 -16.32 -2.20
CA THR A 34 -18.47 -15.80 -3.47
C THR A 34 -17.83 -14.43 -3.27
N LEU A 35 -18.43 -13.59 -2.43
CA LEU A 35 -17.86 -12.28 -2.08
C LEU A 35 -16.50 -12.45 -1.39
N ILE A 36 -16.38 -13.35 -0.42
CA ILE A 36 -15.12 -13.57 0.30
C ILE A 36 -14.05 -14.12 -0.65
N GLU A 37 -14.41 -15.01 -1.56
CA GLU A 37 -13.51 -15.58 -2.58
C GLU A 37 -13.03 -14.50 -3.56
N ALA A 38 -13.94 -13.81 -4.24
CA ALA A 38 -13.59 -12.78 -5.23
C ALA A 38 -12.83 -11.60 -4.61
N TRP A 39 -13.24 -11.14 -3.42
CA TRP A 39 -12.49 -10.12 -2.68
C TRP A 39 -11.13 -10.65 -2.23
N GLY A 40 -11.07 -11.89 -1.75
CA GLY A 40 -9.86 -12.54 -1.26
C GLY A 40 -8.79 -12.66 -2.34
N ASP A 41 -9.17 -13.08 -3.54
CA ASP A 41 -8.26 -13.19 -4.69
C ASP A 41 -7.64 -11.84 -5.05
N ARG A 42 -8.47 -10.80 -5.18
CA ARG A 42 -8.00 -9.43 -5.45
C ARG A 42 -7.14 -8.89 -4.30
N TYR A 43 -7.53 -9.17 -3.06
CA TYR A 43 -6.78 -8.77 -1.87
C TYR A 43 -5.39 -9.40 -1.87
N VAL A 44 -5.25 -10.68 -2.20
CA VAL A 44 -3.95 -11.37 -2.27
C VAL A 44 -3.11 -10.87 -3.46
N GLN A 45 -3.72 -10.70 -4.64
CA GLN A 45 -3.04 -10.18 -5.84
C GLN A 45 -2.43 -8.79 -5.61
N LEU A 46 -3.08 -7.94 -4.81
CA LEU A 46 -2.59 -6.62 -4.41
C LEU A 46 -1.65 -6.67 -3.19
N ASN A 47 -1.03 -7.81 -2.90
CA ASN A 47 -0.17 -8.03 -1.73
C ASN A 47 -0.85 -7.62 -0.41
N ARG A 48 -2.15 -7.90 -0.27
CA ARG A 48 -2.99 -7.52 0.87
C ARG A 48 -3.20 -6.01 1.03
N GLY A 49 -3.09 -5.27 -0.08
CA GLY A 49 -3.37 -3.84 -0.17
C GLY A 49 -4.86 -3.49 -0.25
N ASN A 50 -5.15 -2.19 -0.33
CA ASN A 50 -6.50 -1.68 -0.44
C ASN A 50 -7.01 -1.79 -1.88
N LEU A 51 -8.22 -2.35 -2.06
CA LEU A 51 -8.90 -2.40 -3.35
C LEU A 51 -9.38 -1.00 -3.76
N ARG A 52 -9.20 -0.67 -5.04
CA ARG A 52 -9.71 0.55 -5.68
C ARG A 52 -11.13 0.31 -6.21
N GLN A 53 -11.79 1.38 -6.64
CA GLN A 53 -13.17 1.32 -7.16
C GLN A 53 -13.32 0.31 -8.31
N LYS A 54 -12.35 0.25 -9.24
CA LYS A 54 -12.35 -0.72 -10.34
C LYS A 54 -12.39 -2.16 -9.79
N ASP A 55 -11.51 -2.48 -8.85
CA ASP A 55 -11.43 -3.82 -8.25
C ASP A 55 -12.73 -4.18 -7.52
N TRP A 56 -13.33 -3.22 -6.80
CA TRP A 56 -14.61 -3.43 -6.14
C TRP A 56 -15.77 -3.66 -7.11
N LYS A 57 -15.74 -3.01 -8.28
CA LYS A 57 -16.72 -3.25 -9.34
C LYS A 57 -16.61 -4.67 -9.89
N GLU A 58 -15.40 -5.14 -10.14
CA GLU A 58 -15.15 -6.52 -10.61
C GLU A 58 -15.56 -7.57 -9.56
N VAL A 59 -15.31 -7.31 -8.27
CA VAL A 59 -15.81 -8.15 -7.17
C VAL A 59 -17.34 -8.19 -7.18
N ALA A 60 -18.01 -7.04 -7.33
CA ALA A 60 -19.47 -6.98 -7.40
C ALA A 60 -20.02 -7.72 -8.62
N ASP A 61 -19.36 -7.62 -9.78
CA ASP A 61 -19.76 -8.34 -10.98
C ASP A 61 -19.64 -9.86 -10.79
N SER A 62 -18.59 -10.34 -10.11
CA SER A 62 -18.42 -11.76 -9.77
C SER A 62 -19.52 -12.28 -8.84
N VAL A 63 -19.87 -11.51 -7.80
CA VAL A 63 -20.97 -11.84 -6.88
C VAL A 63 -22.32 -11.88 -7.60
N ASN A 64 -22.54 -10.91 -8.50
CA ASN A 64 -23.78 -10.83 -9.27
C ASN A 64 -23.89 -11.91 -10.35
N GLY A 65 -22.79 -12.40 -10.91
CA GLY A 65 -22.78 -13.47 -11.91
C GLY A 65 -23.24 -14.82 -11.36
N ARG A 66 -23.01 -15.07 -10.07
CA ARG A 66 -23.46 -16.29 -9.36
C ARG A 66 -24.87 -16.17 -8.77
N GLN A 67 -25.42 -14.95 -8.77
CA GLN A 67 -26.73 -14.67 -8.21
C GLN A 67 -27.79 -14.88 -9.29
N ASN A 68 -28.67 -15.88 -9.10
CA ASN A 68 -29.85 -16.02 -9.96
C ASN A 68 -30.62 -14.68 -9.97
N GLY A 69 -30.98 -14.21 -11.17
CA GLY A 69 -31.49 -12.85 -11.47
C GLY A 69 -32.77 -12.41 -10.74
N LEU A 70 -33.23 -13.20 -9.77
CA LEU A 70 -34.37 -12.92 -8.89
C LEU A 70 -34.05 -11.90 -7.78
N LYS A 71 -32.76 -11.67 -7.47
CA LYS A 71 -32.35 -10.72 -6.43
C LYS A 71 -31.70 -9.47 -7.03
N PRO A 72 -31.93 -8.26 -6.47
CA PRO A 72 -31.30 -7.03 -6.94
C PRO A 72 -29.78 -7.15 -7.02
N ARG A 73 -29.17 -6.56 -8.05
CA ARG A 73 -27.70 -6.54 -8.21
C ARG A 73 -27.07 -5.80 -7.03
N LYS A 74 -25.97 -6.36 -6.52
CA LYS A 74 -25.15 -5.76 -5.47
C LYS A 74 -24.22 -4.73 -6.09
N THR A 75 -24.09 -3.58 -5.44
CA THR A 75 -23.12 -2.56 -5.83
C THR A 75 -21.74 -2.86 -5.23
N ASP A 76 -20.72 -2.24 -5.79
CA ASP A 76 -19.34 -2.21 -5.28
C ASP A 76 -19.29 -1.76 -3.81
N ILE A 77 -20.06 -0.71 -3.47
CA ILE A 77 -20.18 -0.18 -2.11
C ILE A 77 -20.82 -1.21 -1.16
N GLN A 78 -21.85 -1.92 -1.59
CA GLN A 78 -22.50 -2.96 -0.78
C GLN A 78 -21.56 -4.14 -0.51
N CYS A 79 -20.79 -4.56 -1.51
CA CYS A 79 -19.77 -5.60 -1.37
C CYS A 79 -18.70 -5.19 -0.34
N LYS A 80 -18.20 -3.96 -0.45
CA LYS A 80 -17.24 -3.39 0.51
C LYS A 80 -17.78 -3.38 1.93
N ASN A 81 -18.97 -2.83 2.15
CA ASN A 81 -19.59 -2.77 3.48
C ASN A 81 -19.82 -4.16 4.09
N ARG A 82 -20.17 -5.15 3.25
CA ARG A 82 -20.32 -6.53 3.68
C ARG A 82 -18.98 -7.14 4.11
N ILE A 83 -17.92 -6.96 3.32
CA ILE A 83 -16.55 -7.37 3.71
C ILE A 83 -16.12 -6.73 5.03
N ASP A 84 -16.36 -5.43 5.21
CA ASP A 84 -16.00 -4.74 6.45
C ASP A 84 -16.73 -5.32 7.67
N THR A 85 -18.01 -5.67 7.50
CA THR A 85 -18.80 -6.34 8.54
C THR A 85 -18.26 -7.74 8.85
N LEU A 86 -17.92 -8.51 7.83
CA LEU A 86 -17.33 -9.85 7.98
C LEU A 86 -15.97 -9.80 8.67
N LYS A 87 -15.11 -8.82 8.31
CA LYS A 87 -13.82 -8.59 8.97
C LYS A 87 -13.98 -8.23 10.44
N LYS A 88 -14.96 -7.39 10.78
CA LYS A 88 -15.29 -7.08 12.18
C LYS A 88 -15.72 -8.34 12.94
N LYS A 89 -16.62 -9.13 12.36
CA LYS A 89 -17.07 -10.39 12.96
C LYS A 89 -15.92 -11.38 13.15
N TYR A 90 -15.03 -11.52 12.17
CA TYR A 90 -13.82 -12.34 12.29
C TYR A 90 -12.94 -11.94 13.47
N LYS A 91 -12.70 -10.64 13.69
CA LYS A 91 -11.91 -10.18 14.85
C LYS A 91 -12.55 -10.60 16.19
N LEU A 92 -13.87 -10.49 16.30
CA LEU A 92 -14.59 -10.92 17.50
C LEU A 92 -14.57 -12.44 17.67
N GLU A 93 -14.73 -13.17 16.57
CA GLU A 93 -14.75 -14.63 16.57
C GLU A 93 -13.36 -15.21 16.90
N LYS A 94 -12.29 -14.56 16.46
CA LYS A 94 -10.90 -14.95 16.74
C LYS A 94 -10.52 -14.90 18.22
N ALA A 95 -11.21 -14.07 19.01
CA ALA A 95 -10.99 -13.98 20.45
C ALA A 95 -11.69 -15.11 21.25
N LYS A 96 -12.50 -15.94 20.59
CA LYS A 96 -13.21 -17.06 21.21
C LYS A 96 -12.36 -18.33 21.18
N PRO A 97 -12.58 -19.27 22.11
CA PRO A 97 -11.89 -20.56 22.08
C PRO A 97 -12.17 -21.33 20.78
N SER A 98 -11.12 -21.97 20.25
CA SER A 98 -11.19 -22.85 19.07
C SER A 98 -11.94 -24.15 19.42
N PRO A 99 -12.73 -24.75 18.49
CA PRO A 99 -12.97 -24.35 17.10
C PRO A 99 -14.14 -23.37 16.93
N SER A 100 -14.03 -22.44 15.97
CA SER A 100 -15.13 -21.55 15.63
C SER A 100 -16.24 -22.30 14.90
N LYS A 101 -17.49 -22.04 15.29
CA LYS A 101 -18.70 -22.58 14.63
C LYS A 101 -19.16 -21.72 13.46
N TRP A 102 -18.48 -20.62 13.14
CA TRP A 102 -18.89 -19.69 12.11
C TRP A 102 -18.34 -20.12 10.73
N PRO A 103 -19.20 -20.39 9.71
CA PRO A 103 -18.76 -21.00 8.45
C PRO A 103 -17.68 -20.23 7.69
N PHE A 104 -17.64 -18.90 7.84
CA PHE A 104 -16.68 -18.04 7.13
C PHE A 104 -15.38 -17.81 7.89
N PHE A 105 -15.26 -18.30 9.14
CA PHE A 105 -14.13 -18.01 10.01
C PHE A 105 -12.80 -18.47 9.40
N TYR A 106 -12.68 -19.75 9.06
CA TYR A 106 -11.44 -20.33 8.54
C TYR A 106 -11.01 -19.73 7.19
N ARG A 107 -11.99 -19.36 6.34
CA ARG A 107 -11.70 -18.70 5.06
C ARG A 107 -11.12 -17.30 5.27
N LEU A 108 -11.73 -16.51 6.16
CA LEU A 108 -11.20 -15.20 6.55
C LEU A 108 -9.86 -15.30 7.30
N GLU A 109 -9.68 -16.36 8.10
CA GLU A 109 -8.43 -16.62 8.81
C GLU A 109 -7.29 -16.96 7.86
N SER A 110 -7.51 -17.80 6.84
CA SER A 110 -6.49 -18.06 5.81
C SER A 110 -6.06 -16.78 5.08
N LEU A 111 -7.04 -15.94 4.72
CA LEU A 111 -6.84 -14.69 3.97
C LEU A 111 -6.16 -13.58 4.78
N ILE A 112 -6.54 -13.40 6.06
CA ILE A 112 -6.15 -12.24 6.89
C ILE A 112 -5.30 -12.64 8.10
N GLY A 113 -5.34 -13.90 8.52
CA GLY A 113 -4.61 -14.42 9.69
C GLY A 113 -3.11 -14.59 9.46
N THR A 114 -2.68 -14.72 8.21
CA THR A 114 -1.27 -14.86 7.80
C THR A 114 -0.47 -13.55 7.85
N ASN A 115 -0.96 -12.52 8.54
CA ASN A 115 -0.24 -11.25 8.77
C ASN A 115 0.86 -11.35 9.87
N ALA A 116 1.19 -12.56 10.34
CA ALA A 116 2.22 -12.79 11.36
C ALA A 116 3.57 -13.28 10.81
N VAL A 117 3.66 -13.72 9.55
CA VAL A 117 4.92 -14.28 8.99
C VAL A 117 5.74 -13.24 8.20
N THR A 118 5.28 -11.99 8.10
CA THR A 118 6.07 -10.85 7.61
C THR A 118 6.46 -9.86 8.71
N LYS A 119 6.37 -10.27 9.99
CA LYS A 119 7.10 -9.57 11.05
C LYS A 119 8.59 -9.84 10.84
N LYS A 120 9.24 -8.88 10.18
CA LYS A 120 10.66 -8.60 10.36
C LYS A 120 10.93 -8.60 11.88
N PRO A 121 12.03 -9.19 12.39
CA PRO A 121 12.36 -9.05 13.81
C PRO A 121 12.66 -7.57 14.07
N THR A 122 11.71 -6.86 14.68
CA THR A 122 11.94 -5.50 15.17
C THR A 122 12.40 -5.61 16.61
N THR A 123 13.67 -5.25 16.79
CA THR A 123 14.34 -4.89 18.04
C THR A 123 13.41 -4.06 18.94
N VAL A 124 13.41 -4.39 20.23
CA VAL A 124 12.67 -3.69 21.28
C VAL A 124 13.14 -2.24 21.38
N GLY A 125 12.23 -1.28 21.20
CA GLY A 125 12.44 0.14 21.45
C GLY A 125 11.34 0.68 22.33
N PHE A 126 11.69 1.08 23.54
CA PHE A 126 10.78 1.66 24.53
C PHE A 126 10.32 3.07 24.14
N THR A 127 9.19 3.44 24.70
CA THR A 127 8.32 4.59 24.42
C THR A 127 8.89 5.97 24.74
N ALA A 128 8.48 7.02 23.99
CA ALA A 128 8.04 8.29 24.59
C ALA A 128 7.16 9.11 23.61
N LYS A 129 6.13 9.76 24.15
CA LYS A 129 5.11 10.58 23.48
C LYS A 129 5.65 11.97 23.13
N SER A 130 5.17 12.58 22.04
CA SER A 130 4.69 13.97 22.09
C SER A 130 3.83 14.32 20.87
N SER A 131 2.97 15.31 21.05
CA SER A 131 1.79 15.67 20.27
C SER A 131 1.92 17.05 19.61
N LYS A 132 1.16 17.25 18.52
CA LYS A 132 0.66 18.51 17.87
C LYS A 132 1.29 18.84 16.49
N PRO A 133 0.70 19.76 15.68
CA PRO A 133 -0.58 19.60 14.96
C PRO A 133 -0.43 19.90 13.43
N LYS A 134 -1.46 19.60 12.64
CA LYS A 134 -1.53 19.85 11.19
C LYS A 134 -1.80 21.34 10.85
N PRO A 135 -1.23 21.91 9.78
CA PRO A 135 -1.81 23.06 9.10
C PRO A 135 -2.56 22.66 7.80
N ASN A 136 -3.67 23.35 7.58
CA ASN A 136 -4.60 23.23 6.46
C ASN A 136 -4.10 24.07 5.25
N PRO A 137 -4.32 23.65 3.97
CA PRO A 137 -3.94 24.45 2.82
C PRO A 137 -5.16 25.14 2.18
N ASN A 138 -5.06 26.44 1.86
CA ASN A 138 -5.71 26.97 0.66
C ASN A 138 -5.01 28.25 0.15
N PRO A 139 -5.08 28.58 -1.16
CA PRO A 139 -4.10 29.42 -1.86
C PRO A 139 -4.63 30.78 -2.35
N SER A 140 -3.71 31.55 -2.94
CA SER A 140 -3.86 32.57 -4.02
C SER A 140 -3.54 34.03 -3.61
N PRO A 141 -3.31 34.95 -4.58
CA PRO A 141 -2.10 35.09 -5.42
C PRO A 141 -1.62 36.57 -5.42
N VAL A 142 -0.82 37.00 -6.41
CA VAL A 142 -0.37 38.37 -6.77
C VAL A 142 0.99 38.81 -6.17
N VAL A 143 1.92 39.54 -6.82
CA VAL A 143 2.21 40.03 -8.19
C VAL A 143 3.67 40.56 -8.21
N PHE A 144 4.34 40.43 -9.36
CA PHE A 144 5.25 41.38 -10.03
C PHE A 144 6.53 41.98 -9.37
N SER A 145 7.65 41.70 -10.07
CA SER A 145 8.87 42.49 -10.33
C SER A 145 9.87 42.91 -9.25
N GLY A 146 11.14 42.63 -9.57
CA GLY A 146 12.07 43.71 -9.88
C GLY A 146 13.32 43.86 -9.00
N VAL A 147 14.45 43.35 -9.54
CA VAL A 147 15.76 44.04 -9.65
C VAL A 147 16.71 44.22 -8.45
N VAL A 148 17.99 44.02 -8.79
CA VAL A 148 19.31 44.45 -8.26
C VAL A 148 19.95 43.85 -7.00
N SER A 149 21.29 43.75 -7.15
CA SER A 149 22.33 43.12 -6.38
C SER A 149 22.81 43.88 -5.13
N SER A 150 23.60 43.13 -4.34
CA SER A 150 24.75 43.54 -3.51
C SER A 150 24.45 44.17 -2.15
N ASP A 151 24.81 43.47 -1.06
CA ASP A 151 25.94 43.80 -0.17
C ASP A 151 25.86 43.02 1.15
N SER A 152 27.05 42.75 1.68
CA SER A 152 27.46 42.01 2.85
C SER A 152 26.98 42.55 4.22
N SER A 153 26.84 41.66 5.21
CA SER A 153 27.53 41.76 6.53
C SER A 153 26.99 40.74 7.57
N LEU A 154 27.89 39.83 7.95
CA LEU A 154 28.26 39.31 9.29
C LEU A 154 27.23 39.04 10.41
N GLY A 155 27.40 37.86 11.02
CA GLY A 155 26.94 37.43 12.34
C GLY A 155 25.97 36.25 12.27
N ASP A 156 25.96 35.22 13.10
CA ASP A 156 26.76 34.70 14.22
C ASP A 156 26.05 33.37 14.57
N GLY A 157 26.77 32.31 14.99
CA GLY A 157 26.12 31.07 15.48
C GLY A 157 26.90 29.77 15.25
N ASP A 158 27.84 29.48 16.17
CA ASP A 158 27.88 28.27 17.01
C ASP A 158 27.46 26.92 16.38
N ASP A 159 28.44 26.04 16.11
CA ASP A 159 28.25 24.59 16.04
C ASP A 159 29.46 23.94 16.73
N ASP A 160 29.17 23.29 17.85
CA ASP A 160 30.08 22.64 18.79
C ASP A 160 30.39 21.23 18.27
N ASP A 161 31.65 21.01 17.88
CA ASP A 161 32.20 19.75 17.38
C ASP A 161 32.86 19.02 18.55
N HIS A 162 32.26 17.92 18.99
CA HIS A 162 32.81 17.03 20.01
C HIS A 162 33.32 15.75 19.32
N GLU A 163 34.61 15.72 19.04
CA GLU A 163 35.40 14.50 18.88
C GLU A 163 35.77 14.00 20.29
N ASP A 164 35.32 12.81 20.69
CA ASP A 164 35.82 12.14 21.90
C ASP A 164 36.67 10.93 21.51
N GLU A 165 37.82 10.91 22.18
CA GLU A 165 39.05 10.18 21.94
C GLU A 165 38.95 8.70 22.35
N ASP A 166 39.67 7.85 21.62
CA ASP A 166 39.97 6.47 22.00
C ASP A 166 40.95 6.46 23.19
N ASP A 167 40.51 6.00 24.37
CA ASP A 167 41.41 5.64 25.49
C ASP A 167 41.53 4.11 25.58
N GLU A 168 42.73 3.61 25.29
CA GLU A 168 43.15 2.23 25.53
C GLU A 168 43.65 2.08 26.97
N ASP A 169 42.96 1.28 27.79
CA ASP A 169 43.45 0.87 29.11
C ASP A 169 43.91 -0.60 29.14
N ASP A 170 45.22 -0.71 29.28
CA ASP A 170 46.05 -1.82 29.77
C ASP A 170 45.48 -2.51 31.03
N VAL A 171 45.44 -3.86 31.04
CA VAL A 171 45.49 -4.61 32.31
C VAL A 171 46.31 -5.90 32.17
N GLY A 172 47.54 -5.84 32.70
CA GLY A 172 48.34 -6.99 33.04
C GLY A 172 47.98 -7.64 34.39
N PHE A 173 48.22 -8.96 34.43
CA PHE A 173 48.84 -9.72 35.53
C PHE A 173 48.06 -10.15 36.81
N ASP A 174 47.88 -11.48 36.90
CA ASP A 174 47.83 -12.46 38.03
C ASP A 174 47.13 -12.14 39.38
N GLY A 175 46.36 -13.13 39.86
CA GLY A 175 45.85 -13.14 41.25
C GLY A 175 44.58 -13.96 41.49
N ARG A 176 44.74 -15.25 41.82
CA ARG A 176 43.67 -16.13 42.35
C ARG A 176 42.93 -15.51 43.54
N VAL A 177 41.59 -15.44 43.52
CA VAL A 177 40.72 -15.89 44.63
C VAL A 177 39.32 -16.25 44.09
N ALA A 178 38.86 -17.44 44.49
CA ALA A 178 37.56 -18.00 44.18
C ALA A 178 36.38 -17.05 44.47
N ARG A 179 35.62 -16.70 43.43
CA ARG A 179 34.16 -16.50 43.56
C ARG A 179 33.44 -17.41 42.59
N LYS A 180 32.84 -18.42 43.19
CA LYS A 180 31.80 -19.31 42.70
C LYS A 180 30.67 -18.52 42.03
N HIS A 181 30.84 -18.12 40.78
CA HIS A 181 29.71 -18.01 39.86
C HIS A 181 29.68 -19.31 39.07
N ARG A 182 29.06 -20.30 39.71
CA ARG A 182 28.54 -21.50 39.06
C ARG A 182 27.66 -20.97 37.92
N MET A 183 28.23 -20.82 36.73
CA MET A 183 27.45 -20.82 35.50
C MET A 183 26.80 -22.19 35.51
N GLU A 184 25.58 -22.20 36.02
CA GLU A 184 24.68 -23.33 35.93
C GLU A 184 24.54 -23.57 34.44
N SER A 185 25.35 -24.51 33.94
CA SER A 185 25.16 -25.12 32.65
C SER A 185 23.79 -25.77 32.74
N VAL A 186 22.77 -25.00 32.35
CA VAL A 186 21.49 -25.53 31.94
C VAL A 186 21.84 -26.58 30.90
N ASP A 187 21.63 -27.82 31.31
CA ASP A 187 21.88 -29.02 30.53
C ASP A 187 21.16 -28.85 29.18
N LEU A 188 21.91 -28.47 28.14
CA LEU A 188 21.42 -28.27 26.78
C LEU A 188 21.19 -29.64 26.13
N SER A 189 20.25 -30.38 26.69
CA SER A 189 19.42 -31.33 25.95
C SER A 189 18.76 -30.64 24.71
N ASP A 190 18.74 -29.29 24.70
CA ASP A 190 18.22 -28.38 23.68
C ASP A 190 19.25 -27.90 22.62
N GLY A 191 20.46 -28.47 22.56
CA GLY A 191 21.45 -28.10 21.55
C GLY A 191 21.02 -28.45 20.11
N ALA A 192 20.16 -29.45 19.94
CA ALA A 192 19.63 -29.84 18.63
C ALA A 192 18.62 -28.82 18.09
N ALA A 193 17.69 -28.34 18.93
CA ALA A 193 16.69 -27.35 18.52
C ALA A 193 17.34 -26.00 18.20
N CYS A 194 18.33 -25.58 19.01
CA CYS A 194 19.11 -24.38 18.71
C CYS A 194 19.87 -24.49 17.37
N ARG A 195 20.47 -25.66 17.06
CA ARG A 195 21.12 -25.90 15.76
C ARG A 195 20.11 -25.93 14.60
N GLU A 196 18.91 -26.43 14.82
CA GLU A 196 17.83 -26.40 13.82
C GLU A 196 17.34 -24.99 13.54
N LEU A 197 17.18 -24.17 14.58
CA LEU A 197 16.83 -22.77 14.45
C LEU A 197 17.90 -21.99 13.68
N ALA A 198 19.18 -22.16 14.02
CA ALA A 198 20.29 -21.53 13.30
C ALA A 198 20.29 -21.91 11.81
N ARG A 199 20.09 -23.20 11.48
CA ARG A 199 19.97 -23.67 10.09
C ARG A 199 18.76 -23.08 9.37
N ALA A 200 17.62 -22.94 10.05
CA ALA A 200 16.44 -22.33 9.48
C ALA A 200 16.68 -20.85 9.15
N ILE A 201 17.26 -20.09 10.08
CA ILE A 201 17.57 -18.66 9.90
C ILE A 201 18.51 -18.44 8.70
N LEU A 202 19.57 -19.23 8.56
CA LEU A 202 20.48 -19.13 7.41
C LEU A 202 19.77 -19.40 6.08
N LYS A 203 18.94 -20.44 6.01
CA LYS A 203 18.14 -20.73 4.82
C LYS A 203 17.15 -19.62 4.49
N PHE A 204 16.54 -19.01 5.50
CA PHE A 204 15.69 -17.83 5.29
C PHE A 204 16.50 -16.65 4.75
N GLY A 205 17.72 -16.43 5.23
CA GLY A 205 18.65 -15.42 4.72
C GLY A 205 18.94 -15.61 3.23
N GLU A 206 19.34 -16.82 2.82
CA GLU A 206 19.63 -17.15 1.41
C GLU A 206 18.42 -16.99 0.48
N ILE A 207 17.22 -17.34 0.97
CA ILE A 207 15.98 -17.15 0.21
C ILE A 207 15.65 -15.66 0.09
N TYR A 208 15.79 -14.91 1.19
CA TYR A 208 15.50 -13.48 1.21
C TYR A 208 16.45 -12.71 0.30
N GLU A 209 17.75 -13.01 0.35
CA GLU A 209 18.76 -12.40 -0.52
C GLU A 209 18.40 -12.60 -1.99
N ARG A 210 18.08 -13.84 -2.42
CA ARG A 210 17.67 -14.11 -3.80
C ARG A 210 16.42 -13.33 -4.22
N ILE A 211 15.43 -13.23 -3.35
CA ILE A 211 14.20 -12.48 -3.62
C ILE A 211 14.52 -10.99 -3.78
N GLU A 212 15.32 -10.42 -2.88
CA GLU A 212 15.65 -9.01 -2.91
C GLU A 212 16.55 -8.67 -4.10
N SER A 213 17.52 -9.52 -4.47
CA SER A 213 18.32 -9.37 -5.69
C SER A 213 17.45 -9.44 -6.95
N SER A 214 16.51 -10.39 -7.01
CA SER A 214 15.57 -10.50 -8.14
C SER A 214 14.71 -9.24 -8.27
N LYS A 215 14.23 -8.70 -7.15
CA LYS A 215 13.43 -7.48 -7.10
C LYS A 215 14.22 -6.25 -7.55
N HIS A 216 15.46 -6.09 -7.09
CA HIS A 216 16.34 -5.00 -7.55
C HIS A 216 16.60 -5.10 -9.05
N LYS A 217 16.90 -6.30 -9.55
CA LYS A 217 17.12 -6.54 -10.98
C LYS A 217 15.89 -6.17 -11.82
N GLN A 218 14.70 -6.55 -11.39
CA GLN A 218 13.46 -6.18 -12.07
C GLN A 218 13.21 -4.66 -12.03
N MET A 219 13.47 -4.01 -10.90
CA MET A 219 13.33 -2.57 -10.77
C MET A 219 14.28 -1.82 -11.72
N MET A 220 15.55 -2.24 -11.81
CA MET A 220 16.50 -1.64 -12.75
C MET A 220 16.10 -1.87 -14.21
N GLU A 221 15.59 -3.04 -14.55
CA GLU A 221 15.15 -3.33 -15.93
C GLU A 221 13.94 -2.47 -16.34
N LEU A 222 12.97 -2.29 -15.44
CA LEU A 222 11.83 -1.40 -15.69
C LEU A 222 12.26 0.06 -15.82
N GLU A 223 13.18 0.52 -14.98
CA GLU A 223 13.74 1.86 -15.09
C GLU A 223 14.55 2.05 -16.38
N ARG A 224 15.31 1.04 -16.79
CA ARG A 224 16.05 1.03 -18.06
C ARG A 224 15.10 1.21 -19.24
N GLN A 225 14.01 0.44 -19.30
CA GLN A 225 12.98 0.57 -20.34
C GLN A 225 12.31 1.96 -20.30
N ARG A 226 12.03 2.49 -19.11
CA ARG A 226 11.47 3.84 -18.93
C ARG A 226 12.39 4.91 -19.51
N MET A 227 13.70 4.83 -19.24
CA MET A 227 14.69 5.76 -19.77
C MET A 227 14.85 5.61 -21.27
N GLU A 228 14.91 4.38 -21.79
CA GLU A 228 15.03 4.09 -23.23
C GLU A 228 13.87 4.69 -24.02
N PHE A 229 12.63 4.47 -23.59
CA PHE A 229 11.46 5.05 -24.24
C PHE A 229 11.47 6.59 -24.20
N THR A 230 11.89 7.17 -23.07
CA THR A 230 12.01 8.63 -22.94
C THR A 230 13.03 9.18 -23.92
N LYS A 231 14.21 8.53 -24.01
CA LYS A 231 15.27 8.90 -24.93
C LYS A 231 14.84 8.81 -26.39
N ASP A 232 14.12 7.74 -26.76
CA ASP A 232 13.62 7.54 -28.12
C ASP A 232 12.59 8.61 -28.50
N LEU A 233 11.70 8.97 -27.57
CA LEU A 233 10.76 10.07 -27.78
C LEU A 233 11.47 11.41 -27.98
N GLU A 234 12.51 11.70 -27.18
CA GLU A 234 13.28 12.93 -27.35
C GLU A 234 14.08 12.96 -28.65
N PHE A 235 14.62 11.81 -29.06
CA PHE A 235 15.30 11.67 -30.35
C PHE A 235 14.34 11.95 -31.51
N GLN A 236 13.14 11.36 -31.48
CA GLN A 236 12.10 11.63 -32.48
C GLN A 236 11.69 13.11 -32.50
N ARG A 237 11.47 13.71 -31.32
CA ARG A 237 11.15 15.14 -31.18
C ARG A 237 12.24 16.01 -31.79
N MET A 238 13.50 15.72 -31.50
CA MET A 238 14.65 16.48 -32.02
C MET A 238 14.83 16.29 -33.52
N ASN A 239 14.63 15.08 -34.04
CA ASN A 239 14.68 14.80 -35.47
C ASN A 239 13.62 15.63 -36.23
N MET A 240 12.36 15.61 -35.77
CA MET A 240 11.29 16.40 -36.38
C MET A 240 11.59 17.90 -36.37
N PHE A 241 12.17 18.41 -35.28
CA PHE A 241 12.54 19.81 -35.19
C PHE A 241 13.68 20.17 -36.14
N MET A 242 14.71 19.32 -36.22
CA MET A 242 15.85 19.51 -37.11
C MET A 242 15.44 19.45 -38.59
N ASP A 243 14.60 18.48 -38.96
CA ASP A 243 14.05 18.35 -40.32
C ASP A 243 13.25 19.60 -40.71
N ALA A 244 12.38 20.09 -39.81
CA ALA A 244 11.61 21.31 -40.05
C ALA A 244 12.52 22.54 -40.23
N GLN A 245 13.59 22.68 -39.44
CA GLN A 245 14.55 23.77 -39.61
C GLN A 245 15.30 23.70 -40.93
N LEU A 246 15.75 22.50 -41.31
CA LEU A 246 16.47 22.26 -42.56
C LEU A 246 15.59 22.55 -43.78
N GLU A 247 14.29 22.21 -43.71
CA GLU A 247 13.33 22.54 -44.76
C GLU A 247 13.10 24.05 -44.89
N ILE A 248 12.95 24.76 -43.77
CA ILE A 248 12.86 26.23 -43.76
C ILE A 248 14.14 26.86 -44.34
N GLU A 249 15.32 26.34 -44.02
CA GLU A 249 16.59 26.84 -44.56
C GLU A 249 16.74 26.58 -46.06
N LYS A 250 16.34 25.40 -46.54
CA LYS A 250 16.28 25.09 -47.99
C LYS A 250 15.38 26.06 -48.74
N MET A 251 14.23 26.40 -48.16
CA MET A 251 13.30 27.38 -48.74
C MET A 251 13.86 28.81 -48.75
N LYS A 252 14.84 29.11 -47.90
CA LYS A 252 15.50 30.44 -47.81
C LYS A 252 16.68 30.62 -48.78
N ARG A 253 17.11 29.59 -49.53
CA ARG A 253 18.15 29.76 -50.56
C ARG A 253 17.55 30.33 -51.86
N PRO A 254 17.98 31.51 -52.33
CA PRO A 254 17.47 32.08 -53.57
C PRO A 254 18.02 31.30 -54.79
N LYS A 255 17.11 30.90 -55.69
CA LYS A 255 17.47 30.45 -57.04
C LYS A 255 17.97 31.65 -57.84
N TYR A 256 19.28 31.84 -57.95
CA TYR A 256 19.88 32.67 -58.99
C TYR A 256 20.89 31.84 -59.78
N ALA A 257 20.48 31.38 -60.97
CA ALA A 257 21.30 31.26 -62.19
C ALA A 257 20.53 30.53 -63.30
N GLN A 258 19.71 31.26 -64.08
CA GLN A 258 19.37 30.99 -65.49
C GLN A 258 18.52 32.18 -65.98
N GLY A 259 18.90 33.02 -66.94
CA GLY A 259 20.06 33.02 -67.81
C GLY A 259 20.42 34.44 -68.28
N SER A 260 21.68 34.57 -68.66
CA SER A 260 22.31 35.75 -69.26
C SER A 260 22.01 35.85 -70.76
N GLY A 261 21.86 37.08 -71.25
CA GLY A 261 22.00 37.49 -72.66
C GLY A 261 20.74 37.27 -73.51
N LYS A 262 20.27 38.22 -74.33
CA LYS A 262 20.97 38.95 -75.41
C LYS A 262 20.22 40.26 -75.68
N LYS A 263 20.87 41.44 -75.76
CA LYS A 263 21.19 42.21 -77.02
C LYS A 263 20.10 42.05 -78.10
N LEU A 264 19.50 43.08 -78.69
CA LEU A 264 19.92 44.44 -79.04
C LEU A 264 18.66 45.31 -79.17
#